data_AF-A0A6M2EGF5-F1
#
_entry.id   AF-A0A6M2EGF5-F1
#
_cell.length_a   1.000
_cell.length_b   1.000
_cell.length_c   1.000
_cell.angle_alpha   90.00
_cell.angle_beta   90.00
_cell.angle_gamma   90.00
#
_symmetry.space_group_name_H-M   'P 1'
#
loop_
_entity.id
_entity.type
_entity.pdbx_description
1 polymer ?
#
loop_
_entity_poly.entity_id
_entity_poly.type
_entity_poly.pdbx_seq_one_letter_code
_entity_poly.pdbx_strand_id
1 'polypeptide(L)'
;MASASFLKSSPVLDKSEFVKGQTLRLPSASIVRCRSAAPSALTVRAGSYAEELVKTAKTIASPGRGILAMDESNATCGKRLASIGLENTEANRQAYRTLLVTVPSLGDYVSGAILFEETLYQSTTDGKKMVDVLVEQKIVPGIKVDKGLVPLAGSNDESWCQGLDGLASRTAAYYQQGARFAKWYEICFSMFLKTPTFCNHYFAT
;
A
#
# COMPACT_ATOMS: atom_id res chain seq x y z
N MET A 1 -45.61 -36.83 -25.81
CA MET A 1 -46.67 -35.86 -25.44
C MET A 1 -46.00 -34.84 -24.53
N ALA A 2 -45.56 -33.69 -25.07
CA ALA A 2 -46.31 -32.42 -25.17
C ALA A 2 -46.54 -31.82 -23.76
N SER A 3 -46.32 -30.53 -23.44
CA SER A 3 -45.91 -29.35 -24.20
C SER A 3 -45.61 -28.20 -23.22
N ALA A 4 -45.01 -27.16 -23.79
CA ALA A 4 -44.73 -25.78 -23.40
C ALA A 4 -45.51 -25.07 -22.25
N SER A 5 -44.74 -24.19 -21.60
CA SER A 5 -45.00 -22.86 -21.00
C SER A 5 -46.35 -22.20 -21.22
N PHE A 6 -46.89 -21.49 -20.20
CA PHE A 6 -47.66 -20.25 -20.42
C PHE A 6 -47.58 -19.28 -19.22
N LEU A 7 -47.31 -18.03 -19.57
CA LEU A 7 -47.22 -16.82 -18.76
C LEU A 7 -48.57 -16.47 -18.11
N LYS A 8 -48.56 -15.88 -16.91
CA LYS A 8 -49.72 -15.14 -16.37
C LYS A 8 -49.32 -13.71 -16.02
N SER A 9 -50.08 -12.80 -16.61
CA SER A 9 -49.99 -11.35 -16.67
C SER A 9 -50.27 -10.66 -15.35
N SER A 10 -49.54 -9.57 -15.08
CA SER A 10 -49.85 -8.56 -14.06
C SER A 10 -51.19 -7.87 -14.32
N PRO A 11 -52.01 -7.56 -13.30
CA PRO A 11 -53.15 -6.70 -13.49
C PRO A 11 -52.72 -5.23 -13.49
N VAL A 12 -53.00 -4.57 -14.61
CA VAL A 12 -53.06 -3.11 -14.77
C VAL A 12 -54.23 -2.62 -13.93
N LEU A 13 -53.99 -1.68 -13.01
CA LEU A 13 -55.03 -1.05 -12.20
C LEU A 13 -55.39 0.31 -12.83
N ASP A 14 -56.64 0.41 -13.24
CA ASP A 14 -57.25 1.49 -14.01
C ASP A 14 -57.48 2.75 -13.17
N LYS A 15 -57.36 3.91 -13.82
CA LYS A 15 -57.49 5.25 -13.22
C LYS A 15 -58.94 5.71 -13.27
N SER A 16 -59.74 5.35 -12.27
CA SER A 16 -60.96 6.13 -11.95
C SER A 16 -61.57 5.67 -10.64
N GLU A 17 -61.34 6.43 -9.57
CA GLU A 17 -62.41 6.95 -8.69
C GLU A 17 -61.76 7.80 -7.59
N PHE A 18 -61.38 8.98 -8.06
CA PHE A 18 -61.12 10.18 -7.29
C PHE A 18 -62.39 10.54 -6.48
N VAL A 19 -62.21 10.79 -5.18
CA VAL A 19 -63.16 11.42 -4.23
C VAL A 19 -64.06 10.46 -3.43
N LYS A 20 -63.59 10.10 -2.23
CA LYS A 20 -64.32 10.34 -0.97
C LYS A 20 -63.36 10.21 0.22
N GLY A 21 -63.21 11.31 0.96
CA GLY A 21 -62.25 11.43 2.06
C GLY A 21 -62.57 10.53 3.24
N GLN A 22 -61.55 9.82 3.72
CA GLN A 22 -61.50 9.26 5.06
C GLN A 22 -60.11 9.54 5.65
N THR A 23 -60.07 10.32 6.72
CA THR A 23 -58.86 10.70 7.45
C THR A 23 -58.40 9.50 8.29
N LEU A 24 -57.44 8.72 7.79
CA LEU A 24 -56.77 7.67 8.56
C LEU A 24 -55.71 8.30 9.47
N ARG A 25 -55.86 8.12 10.78
CA ARG A 25 -54.85 8.51 11.79
C ARG A 25 -53.58 7.66 11.63
N LEU A 26 -52.45 8.30 11.37
CA LEU A 26 -51.13 7.67 11.37
C LEU A 26 -50.67 7.38 12.82
N PRO A 27 -50.07 6.21 13.13
CA PRO A 27 -49.46 5.96 14.42
C PRO A 27 -48.16 6.77 14.58
N SER A 28 -47.90 7.22 15.80
CA SER A 28 -46.71 8.00 16.15
C SER A 28 -45.43 7.18 15.90
N ALA A 29 -44.54 7.67 15.04
CA ALA A 29 -43.25 7.05 14.80
C ALA A 29 -42.38 7.09 16.07
N SER A 30 -41.99 5.92 16.57
CA SER A 30 -41.01 5.80 17.64
C SER A 30 -39.63 6.16 17.11
N ILE A 31 -39.06 7.27 17.57
CA ILE A 31 -37.67 7.67 17.27
C ILE A 31 -36.74 6.72 18.02
N VAL A 32 -36.11 5.78 17.30
CA VAL A 32 -34.97 5.03 17.82
C VAL A 32 -33.76 5.97 17.85
N ARG A 33 -33.42 6.49 19.03
CA ARG A 33 -32.15 7.20 19.24
C ARG A 33 -31.01 6.19 19.16
N CYS A 34 -30.33 6.15 18.02
CA CYS A 34 -29.04 5.49 17.92
C CYS A 34 -28.05 6.24 18.82
N ARG A 35 -27.58 5.61 19.91
CA ARG A 35 -26.49 6.18 20.71
C ARG A 35 -25.23 6.14 19.85
N SER A 36 -24.70 7.30 19.49
CA SER A 36 -23.35 7.44 18.97
C SER A 36 -22.38 6.88 20.00
N ALA A 37 -21.85 5.69 19.77
CA ALA A 37 -20.70 5.21 20.53
C ALA A 37 -19.53 6.15 20.22
N ALA A 38 -18.89 6.69 21.26
CA ALA A 38 -17.68 7.46 21.08
C ALA A 38 -16.65 6.57 20.35
N PRO A 39 -15.91 7.08 19.34
CA PRO A 39 -14.87 6.30 18.73
C PRO A 39 -13.82 5.98 19.81
N SER A 40 -13.67 4.70 20.13
CA SER A 40 -12.57 4.23 20.96
C SER A 40 -11.27 4.54 20.24
N ALA A 41 -10.58 5.61 20.65
CA ALA A 41 -9.30 5.99 20.09
C ALA A 41 -8.25 4.95 20.48
N LEU A 42 -7.96 4.01 19.57
CA LEU A 42 -6.87 3.07 19.73
C LEU A 42 -5.55 3.85 19.62
N THR A 43 -4.98 4.22 20.76
CA THR A 43 -3.68 4.90 20.79
C THR A 43 -2.58 3.85 20.71
N VAL A 44 -2.09 3.59 19.49
CA VAL A 44 -0.88 2.76 19.29
C VAL A 44 0.33 3.62 19.63
N ARG A 45 1.05 3.28 20.71
CA ARG A 45 2.31 3.93 21.09
C ARG A 45 3.48 3.05 20.66
N ALA A 46 4.50 3.65 20.07
CA ALA A 46 5.73 2.96 19.62
C ALA A 46 6.65 2.49 20.76
N GLY A 47 6.14 2.40 22.00
CA GLY A 47 6.87 1.91 23.18
C GLY A 47 8.27 2.54 23.32
N SER A 48 9.28 1.68 23.34
CA SER A 48 10.71 2.02 23.50
C SER A 48 11.36 2.70 22.30
N TYR A 49 10.77 2.62 21.11
CA TYR A 49 11.36 3.15 19.86
C TYR A 49 10.83 4.53 19.48
N ALA A 50 9.92 5.12 20.28
CA ALA A 50 9.24 6.36 19.94
C ALA A 50 10.22 7.52 19.65
N GLU A 51 11.22 7.71 20.50
CA GLU A 51 12.22 8.77 20.31
C GLU A 51 13.12 8.53 19.10
N GLU A 52 13.52 7.27 18.87
CA GLU A 52 14.34 6.88 17.73
C GLU A 52 13.60 7.09 16.40
N LEU A 53 12.32 6.73 16.33
CA LEU A 53 11.47 6.94 15.16
C LEU A 53 11.33 8.43 14.85
N VAL A 54 11.11 9.27 15.87
CA VAL A 54 11.03 10.73 15.70
C VAL A 54 12.36 11.30 15.22
N LYS A 55 13.49 10.85 15.79
CA LYS A 55 14.84 11.27 15.36
C LYS A 55 15.10 10.88 13.90
N THR A 56 14.74 9.66 13.52
CA THR A 56 14.91 9.15 12.16
C THR A 56 14.05 9.93 11.17
N ALA A 57 12.77 10.17 11.48
CA ALA A 57 11.87 10.95 10.65
C ALA A 57 12.39 12.39 10.45
N LYS A 58 12.89 13.05 11.51
CA LYS A 58 13.51 14.38 11.41
C LYS A 58 14.77 14.38 10.55
N THR A 59 15.54 13.30 10.58
CA THR A 59 16.77 13.16 9.79
C THR A 59 16.44 13.01 8.31
N ILE A 60 15.44 12.19 8.00
CA ILE A 60 14.96 11.97 6.62
C ILE A 60 14.30 13.24 6.07
N ALA A 61 13.48 13.94 6.87
CA ALA A 61 12.78 15.16 6.45
C ALA A 61 13.63 16.44 6.60
N SER A 62 14.97 16.34 6.56
CA SER A 62 15.85 17.51 6.67
C SER A 62 15.72 18.43 5.44
N PRO A 63 15.71 19.76 5.61
CA PRO A 63 15.61 20.70 4.48
C PRO A 63 16.73 20.50 3.45
N GLY A 64 16.39 20.58 2.17
CA GLY A 64 17.35 20.47 1.07
C GLY A 64 17.83 19.05 0.76
N ARG A 65 17.39 18.02 1.52
CA ARG A 65 17.67 16.61 1.23
C ARG A 65 16.41 15.82 0.92
N GLY A 66 16.53 14.84 0.03
CA GLY A 66 15.46 13.97 -0.42
C GLY A 66 15.69 12.48 -0.12
N ILE A 67 14.79 11.65 -0.62
CA ILE A 67 14.86 10.19 -0.50
C ILE A 67 15.20 9.58 -1.85
N LEU A 68 16.24 8.76 -1.92
CA LEU A 68 16.58 7.96 -3.09
C LEU A 68 15.77 6.65 -3.06
N ALA A 69 14.85 6.47 -3.99
CA ALA A 69 14.10 5.23 -4.14
C ALA A 69 14.79 4.27 -5.13
N MET A 70 15.58 3.34 -4.62
CA MET A 70 16.28 2.30 -5.41
C MET A 70 15.78 0.89 -5.05
N ASP A 71 14.50 0.79 -4.67
CA ASP A 71 13.84 -0.42 -4.24
C ASP A 71 13.12 -1.15 -5.39
N GLU A 72 13.64 -1.02 -6.62
CA GLU A 72 13.07 -1.73 -7.75
C GLU A 72 13.20 -3.24 -7.56
N SER A 73 12.07 -3.94 -7.65
CA SER A 73 12.05 -5.41 -7.66
C SER A 73 12.87 -5.96 -8.83
N ASN A 74 13.26 -7.23 -8.73
CA ASN A 74 14.05 -7.89 -9.77
C ASN A 74 13.38 -7.82 -11.15
N ALA A 75 12.06 -7.88 -11.22
CA ALA A 75 11.31 -7.71 -12.47
C ALA A 75 11.35 -6.27 -13.00
N THR A 76 11.16 -5.26 -12.13
CA THR A 76 11.18 -3.85 -12.53
C THR A 76 12.59 -3.40 -12.93
N CYS A 77 13.60 -3.84 -12.19
CA CYS A 77 14.99 -3.59 -12.54
C CYS A 77 15.36 -4.28 -13.86
N GLY A 78 14.89 -5.51 -14.10
CA GLY A 78 15.09 -6.19 -15.37
C GLY A 78 14.59 -5.40 -16.57
N LYS A 79 13.42 -4.73 -16.46
CA LYS A 79 12.91 -3.84 -17.52
C LYS A 79 13.83 -2.63 -17.76
N ARG A 80 14.41 -2.05 -16.69
CA ARG A 80 15.37 -0.94 -16.79
C ARG A 80 16.68 -1.39 -17.46
N LEU A 81 17.22 -2.53 -17.05
CA LEU A 81 18.44 -3.10 -17.64
C LEU A 81 18.23 -3.50 -19.11
N ALA A 82 17.08 -4.09 -19.44
CA ALA A 82 16.74 -4.44 -20.81
C ALA A 82 16.67 -3.21 -21.73
N SER A 83 16.21 -2.05 -21.23
CA SER A 83 16.16 -0.81 -22.01
C SER A 83 17.53 -0.29 -22.45
N ILE A 84 18.59 -0.68 -21.76
CA ILE A 84 19.99 -0.34 -22.07
C ILE A 84 20.76 -1.53 -22.65
N GLY A 85 20.07 -2.63 -23.02
CA GLY A 85 20.67 -3.82 -23.63
C GLY A 85 21.44 -4.73 -22.67
N LEU A 86 21.25 -4.58 -21.35
CA LEU A 86 21.88 -5.43 -20.34
C LEU A 86 20.95 -6.55 -19.87
N GLU A 87 21.53 -7.72 -19.61
CA GLU A 87 20.83 -8.86 -19.04
C GLU A 87 20.52 -8.65 -17.55
N ASN A 88 19.39 -9.18 -17.08
CA ASN A 88 18.96 -9.12 -15.68
C ASN A 88 19.67 -10.17 -14.81
N THR A 89 20.99 -10.06 -14.67
CA THR A 89 21.79 -10.89 -13.76
C THR A 89 21.94 -10.22 -12.39
N GLU A 90 22.19 -11.01 -11.35
CA GLU A 90 22.45 -10.48 -10.00
C GLU A 90 23.66 -9.53 -9.99
N ALA A 91 24.75 -9.89 -10.67
CA ALA A 91 25.94 -9.06 -10.77
C ALA A 91 25.65 -7.69 -11.41
N ASN A 92 24.83 -7.65 -12.47
CA ASN A 92 24.44 -6.39 -13.10
C ASN A 92 23.54 -5.54 -12.18
N ARG A 93 22.64 -6.20 -11.44
CA ARG A 93 21.80 -5.52 -10.44
C ARG A 93 22.65 -4.94 -9.32
N GLN A 94 23.60 -5.69 -8.79
CA GLN A 94 24.54 -5.28 -7.76
C GLN A 94 25.41 -4.10 -8.25
N ALA A 95 25.97 -4.19 -9.46
CA ALA A 95 26.78 -3.13 -10.05
C ALA A 95 25.97 -1.84 -10.23
N TYR A 96 24.72 -1.93 -10.70
CA TYR A 96 23.81 -0.79 -10.81
C TYR A 96 23.57 -0.10 -9.45
N ARG A 97 23.30 -0.85 -8.37
CA ARG A 97 23.08 -0.23 -7.04
C ARG A 97 24.38 0.27 -6.44
N THR A 98 25.48 -0.44 -6.66
CA THR A 98 26.81 0.01 -6.23
C THR A 98 27.09 1.38 -6.83
N LEU A 99 26.88 1.54 -8.15
CA LEU A 99 27.04 2.82 -8.84
C LEU A 99 26.18 3.94 -8.23
N LEU A 100 24.96 3.65 -7.77
CA LEU A 100 24.10 4.65 -7.14
C LEU A 100 24.60 5.07 -5.75
N VAL A 101 25.09 4.12 -4.94
CA VAL A 101 25.51 4.43 -3.55
C VAL A 101 26.95 4.94 -3.45
N THR A 102 27.82 4.66 -4.42
CA THR A 102 29.22 5.07 -4.38
C THR A 102 29.46 6.48 -4.92
N VAL A 103 28.40 7.18 -5.36
CA VAL A 103 28.50 8.56 -5.84
C VAL A 103 29.05 9.45 -4.71
N PRO A 104 30.16 10.18 -4.94
CA PRO A 104 30.69 11.10 -3.94
C PRO A 104 29.69 12.22 -3.66
N SER A 105 29.61 12.68 -2.42
CA SER A 105 28.70 13.75 -1.98
C SER A 105 27.20 13.46 -2.12
N LEU A 106 26.79 12.20 -2.31
CA LEU A 106 25.37 11.83 -2.36
C LEU A 106 24.63 12.22 -1.06
N GLY A 107 25.28 12.08 0.09
CA GLY A 107 24.72 12.40 1.42
C GLY A 107 24.37 13.88 1.65
N ASP A 108 24.89 14.79 0.82
CA ASP A 108 24.58 16.22 0.88
C ASP A 108 23.17 16.52 0.36
N TYR A 109 22.65 15.68 -0.55
CA TYR A 109 21.34 15.84 -1.18
C TYR A 109 20.35 14.72 -0.81
N VAL A 110 20.83 13.59 -0.31
CA VAL A 110 20.00 12.44 0.03
C VAL A 110 20.11 12.18 1.53
N SER A 111 18.97 12.15 2.20
CA SER A 111 18.88 11.87 3.64
C SER A 111 18.49 10.43 3.93
N GLY A 112 17.81 9.76 2.99
CA GLY A 112 17.41 8.37 3.11
C GLY A 112 17.43 7.65 1.77
N ALA A 113 17.70 6.34 1.79
CA ALA A 113 17.67 5.51 0.60
C ALA A 113 16.83 4.26 0.83
N ILE A 114 15.86 4.00 -0.04
CA ILE A 114 14.97 2.84 0.04
C ILE A 114 15.57 1.71 -0.76
N LEU A 115 15.80 0.59 -0.10
CA LEU A 115 16.43 -0.61 -0.64
C LEU A 115 15.38 -1.68 -0.94
N PHE A 116 15.72 -2.53 -1.90
CA PHE A 116 15.06 -3.83 -2.08
C PHE A 116 15.72 -4.87 -1.17
N GLU A 117 15.00 -5.94 -0.83
CA GLU A 117 15.48 -6.98 0.08
C GLU A 117 16.80 -7.60 -0.39
N GLU A 118 16.94 -7.90 -1.68
CA GLU A 118 18.20 -8.39 -2.27
C GLU A 118 19.37 -7.43 -1.99
N THR A 119 19.15 -6.12 -2.16
CA THR A 119 20.18 -5.08 -1.98
C THR A 119 20.57 -4.88 -0.51
N LEU A 120 19.65 -5.11 0.43
CA LEU A 120 19.92 -4.97 1.87
C LEU A 120 20.98 -5.98 2.34
N TYR A 121 20.97 -7.19 1.78
CA TYR A 121 21.91 -8.27 2.13
C TYR A 121 23.13 -8.34 1.20
N GLN A 122 23.16 -7.54 0.13
CA GLN A 122 24.27 -7.51 -0.81
C GLN A 122 25.43 -6.65 -0.32
N SER A 123 26.62 -7.03 -0.76
CA SER A 123 27.81 -6.20 -0.72
C SER A 123 27.97 -5.40 -2.02
N THR A 124 28.70 -4.31 -1.95
CA THR A 124 29.23 -3.58 -3.11
C THR A 124 30.25 -4.42 -3.86
N THR A 125 30.60 -4.00 -5.08
CA THR A 125 31.69 -4.62 -5.85
C THR A 125 33.05 -4.58 -5.13
N ASP A 126 33.21 -3.64 -4.19
CA ASP A 126 34.43 -3.44 -3.40
C ASP A 126 34.42 -4.26 -2.09
N GLY A 127 33.39 -5.08 -1.87
CA GLY A 127 33.27 -5.99 -0.73
C GLY A 127 32.68 -5.37 0.55
N LYS A 128 32.45 -4.05 0.61
CA LYS A 128 31.73 -3.41 1.72
C LYS A 128 30.23 -3.67 1.63
N LYS A 129 29.51 -3.81 2.75
CA LYS A 129 28.05 -3.93 2.72
C LYS A 129 27.40 -2.65 2.19
N MET A 130 26.34 -2.79 1.38
CA MET A 130 25.64 -1.64 0.81
C MET A 130 25.12 -0.68 1.89
N VAL A 131 24.65 -1.25 3.01
CA VAL A 131 24.14 -0.50 4.17
C VAL A 131 25.23 0.34 4.83
N ASP A 132 26.43 -0.22 4.98
CA ASP A 132 27.55 0.47 5.64
C ASP A 132 27.98 1.69 4.83
N VAL A 133 28.02 1.58 3.50
CA VAL A 133 28.33 2.70 2.59
C VAL A 133 27.32 3.85 2.73
N LEU A 134 26.03 3.53 2.85
CA LEU A 134 24.99 4.55 3.07
C LEU A 134 25.17 5.25 4.41
N VAL A 135 25.45 4.49 5.47
CA VAL A 135 25.66 5.02 6.82
C VAL A 135 26.91 5.90 6.88
N GLU A 136 28.02 5.49 6.23
CA GLU A 136 29.25 6.30 6.10
C GLU A 136 28.95 7.67 5.46
N GLN A 137 28.02 7.73 4.51
CA GLN A 137 27.59 8.95 3.84
C GLN A 137 26.47 9.71 4.57
N LYS A 138 26.09 9.33 5.79
CA LYS A 138 24.99 9.92 6.57
C LYS A 138 23.61 9.79 5.91
N ILE A 139 23.43 8.76 5.09
CA ILE A 139 22.16 8.40 4.46
C ILE A 139 21.51 7.31 5.32
N VAL A 140 20.26 7.52 5.72
CA VAL A 140 19.51 6.52 6.47
C VAL A 140 19.08 5.39 5.51
N PRO A 141 19.40 4.12 5.79
CA PRO A 141 18.90 3.00 4.99
C PRO A 141 17.44 2.68 5.34
N GLY A 142 16.63 2.48 4.31
CA GLY A 142 15.24 2.06 4.41
C GLY A 142 14.96 0.82 3.56
N ILE A 143 13.84 0.14 3.83
CA ILE A 143 13.51 -1.14 3.21
C ILE A 143 12.07 -1.16 2.66
N LYS A 144 11.90 -1.67 1.45
CA LYS A 144 10.58 -2.00 0.92
C LYS A 144 10.06 -3.28 1.58
N VAL A 145 8.85 -3.23 2.16
CA VAL A 145 8.27 -4.34 2.94
C VAL A 145 7.03 -4.98 2.32
N ASP A 146 6.41 -4.34 1.33
CA ASP A 146 5.29 -4.91 0.58
C ASP A 146 5.75 -6.05 -0.34
N LYS A 147 4.89 -7.06 -0.52
CA LYS A 147 5.13 -8.22 -1.38
C LYS A 147 4.51 -8.05 -2.78
N GLY A 148 4.19 -6.82 -3.16
CA GLY A 148 3.59 -6.49 -4.46
C GLY A 148 2.07 -6.52 -4.46
N LEU A 149 1.53 -6.22 -5.65
CA LEU A 149 0.12 -6.02 -5.93
C LEU A 149 -0.52 -7.32 -6.40
N VAL A 150 -1.72 -7.60 -5.91
CA VAL A 150 -2.58 -8.70 -6.35
C VAL A 150 -3.94 -8.13 -6.76
N PRO A 151 -4.57 -8.66 -7.83
CA PRO A 151 -5.90 -8.22 -8.22
C PRO A 151 -6.90 -8.38 -7.07
N LEU A 152 -7.71 -7.35 -6.85
CA LEU A 152 -8.78 -7.39 -5.87
C LEU A 152 -10.01 -8.07 -6.50
N ALA A 153 -10.36 -9.25 -6.00
CA ALA A 153 -11.50 -10.01 -6.53
C ALA A 153 -12.82 -9.23 -6.35
N GLY A 154 -13.61 -9.14 -7.43
CA GLY A 154 -14.88 -8.41 -7.42
C GLY A 154 -14.75 -6.88 -7.57
N SER A 155 -13.57 -6.37 -7.92
CA SER A 155 -13.34 -4.95 -8.21
C SER A 155 -13.22 -4.69 -9.72
N ASN A 156 -13.30 -3.41 -10.12
CA ASN A 156 -13.09 -2.97 -11.49
C ASN A 156 -11.59 -2.75 -11.76
N ASP A 157 -10.85 -3.85 -11.91
CA ASP A 157 -9.39 -3.83 -12.14
C ASP A 157 -8.60 -3.12 -11.03
N GLU A 158 -9.12 -3.09 -9.79
CA GLU A 158 -8.38 -2.60 -8.64
C GLU A 158 -7.41 -3.69 -8.13
N SER A 159 -6.35 -3.25 -7.47
CA SER A 159 -5.35 -4.13 -6.87
C SER A 159 -5.19 -3.79 -5.40
N TRP A 160 -4.67 -4.73 -4.63
CA TRP A 160 -4.30 -4.53 -3.23
C TRP A 160 -2.92 -5.10 -2.97
N CYS A 161 -2.23 -4.60 -1.95
CA CYS A 161 -0.87 -5.05 -1.63
C CYS A 161 -0.85 -6.12 -0.55
N GLN A 162 -0.05 -7.16 -0.79
CA GLN A 162 0.20 -8.23 0.17
C GLN A 162 1.44 -7.95 1.02
N GLY A 163 1.57 -8.67 2.13
CA GLY A 163 2.79 -8.68 2.94
C GLY A 163 2.59 -8.47 4.44
N LEU A 164 1.35 -8.37 4.94
CA LEU A 164 1.12 -8.21 6.38
C LEU A 164 1.50 -9.47 7.15
N ASP A 165 1.34 -10.64 6.53
CA ASP A 165 1.72 -11.93 7.12
C ASP A 165 3.22 -11.98 7.39
N GLY A 166 3.57 -12.17 8.66
CA GLY A 166 4.97 -12.23 9.11
C GLY A 166 5.72 -10.90 9.00
N LEU A 167 5.03 -9.76 8.80
CA LEU A 167 5.67 -8.45 8.67
C LEU A 167 6.56 -8.12 9.86
N ALA A 168 6.07 -8.34 11.09
CA ALA A 168 6.79 -8.04 12.32
C ALA A 168 8.16 -8.75 12.38
N SER A 169 8.19 -10.05 12.08
CA SER A 169 9.43 -10.84 12.07
C SER A 169 10.40 -10.35 11.00
N ARG A 170 9.91 -10.00 9.80
CA ARG A 170 10.77 -9.46 8.73
C ARG A 170 11.33 -8.09 9.08
N THR A 171 10.49 -7.19 9.60
CA THR A 171 10.95 -5.85 10.02
C THR A 171 12.00 -5.92 11.14
N ALA A 172 11.88 -6.89 12.06
CA ALA A 172 12.90 -7.12 13.08
C ALA A 172 14.23 -7.55 12.48
N ALA A 173 14.21 -8.45 11.48
CA ALA A 173 15.42 -8.86 10.76
C ALA A 173 16.04 -7.70 9.98
N TYR A 174 15.25 -6.87 9.30
CA TYR A 174 15.75 -5.71 8.57
C TYR A 174 16.35 -4.65 9.50
N TYR A 175 15.75 -4.47 10.69
CA TYR A 175 16.28 -3.57 11.70
C TYR A 175 17.67 -3.99 12.19
N GLN A 176 17.89 -5.30 12.37
CA GLN A 176 19.20 -5.88 12.72
C GLN A 176 20.24 -5.67 11.62
N GLN A 177 19.83 -5.68 10.35
CA GLN A 177 20.72 -5.38 9.22
C GLN A 177 21.01 -3.89 9.04
N GLY A 178 20.34 -3.02 9.79
CA GLY A 178 20.62 -1.59 9.81
C GLY A 178 19.51 -0.71 9.23
N ALA A 179 18.43 -1.27 8.67
CA ALA A 179 17.30 -0.47 8.19
C ALA A 179 16.63 0.30 9.34
N ARG A 180 16.24 1.56 9.10
CA ARG A 180 15.61 2.43 10.13
C ARG A 180 14.26 3.00 9.73
N PHE A 181 13.89 2.87 8.46
CA PHE A 181 12.53 3.17 8.00
C PHE A 181 12.09 2.15 6.96
N ALA A 182 10.79 2.08 6.72
CA ALA A 182 10.21 1.16 5.75
C ALA A 182 9.33 1.91 4.76
N LYS A 183 9.20 1.35 3.55
CA LYS A 183 8.21 1.76 2.56
C LYS A 183 7.25 0.61 2.30
N TRP A 184 5.96 0.95 2.30
CA TRP A 184 4.90 0.09 1.80
C TRP A 184 4.25 0.83 0.64
N TYR A 185 4.30 0.24 -0.55
CA TYR A 185 3.64 0.78 -1.73
C TYR A 185 2.24 0.22 -1.85
N GLU A 186 1.25 1.04 -2.20
CA GLU A 186 -0.13 0.62 -2.46
C GLU A 186 -0.65 1.31 -3.72
N ILE A 187 -1.39 0.58 -4.55
CA ILE A 187 -2.21 1.13 -5.63
C ILE A 187 -3.62 0.59 -5.43
N CYS A 188 -4.50 1.41 -4.88
CA CYS A 188 -5.91 1.05 -4.72
C CYS A 188 -6.82 1.67 -5.79
N PHE A 189 -6.30 2.53 -6.68
CA PHE A 189 -7.14 3.33 -7.57
C PHE A 189 -6.69 3.28 -9.02
N SER A 190 -7.59 2.88 -9.90
CA SER A 190 -7.54 3.15 -11.33
C SER A 190 -8.48 4.31 -11.64
N MET A 191 -7.96 5.45 -12.11
CA MET A 191 -8.77 6.65 -12.43
C MET A 191 -9.73 6.46 -13.63
N PHE A 192 -9.84 5.25 -14.18
CA PHE A 192 -10.65 4.98 -15.36
C PHE A 192 -12.17 5.04 -15.09
N LEU A 193 -12.59 4.91 -13.82
CA LEU A 193 -13.97 5.12 -13.39
C LEU A 193 -14.00 6.13 -12.24
N LYS A 194 -14.81 7.17 -12.38
CA LYS A 194 -14.90 8.37 -11.50
C LYS A 194 -15.24 8.11 -10.02
N THR A 195 -15.27 6.86 -9.57
CA THR A 195 -15.59 6.50 -8.19
C THR A 195 -14.73 5.31 -7.77
N PRO A 196 -13.91 5.43 -6.71
CA PRO A 196 -13.33 4.25 -6.10
C PRO A 196 -14.45 3.32 -5.63
N THR A 197 -14.32 2.02 -5.90
CA THR A 197 -15.29 1.07 -5.35
C THR A 197 -15.06 1.04 -3.83
N PHE A 198 -15.99 1.60 -3.06
CA PHE A 198 -16.06 1.27 -1.64
C PHE A 198 -16.32 -0.23 -1.56
N CYS A 199 -15.28 -1.01 -1.24
CA CYS A 199 -15.42 -2.42 -0.92
C CYS A 199 -16.23 -2.55 0.38
N ASN A 200 -17.55 -2.42 0.28
CA ASN A 200 -18.49 -2.84 1.31
C ASN A 200 -18.47 -4.37 1.34
N HIS A 201 -17.47 -4.95 1.98
CA HIS A 201 -17.55 -6.32 2.45
C HIS A 201 -18.60 -6.38 3.56
N TYR A 202 -19.86 -6.58 3.17
CA TYR A 202 -20.79 -7.30 4.02
C TYR A 202 -20.22 -8.71 4.15
N PHE A 203 -19.53 -8.99 5.26
CA PHE A 203 -19.30 -10.36 5.70
C PHE A 203 -20.68 -10.98 5.96
N ALA A 204 -21.16 -11.75 4.99
CA ALA A 204 -22.29 -12.65 5.16
C ALA A 204 -21.78 -14.07 5.00
N THR A 205 -21.36 -14.65 6.13
CA THR A 205 -21.42 -16.09 6.42
C THR A 205 -21.60 -16.24 7.92
#